data_AF-A0A2T6M1V5-F1
#
_entry.id   AF-A0A2T6M1V5-F1
#
_cell.length_a   1.000
_cell.length_b   1.000
_cell.length_c   1.000
_cell.angle_alpha   90.00
_cell.angle_beta   90.00
_cell.angle_gamma   90.00
#
_symmetry.space_group_name_H-M   'P 1'
#
loop_
_entity.id
_entity.type
_entity.pdbx_description
1 polymer ?
#
loop_
_entity_poly.entity_id
_entity_poly.type
_entity_poly.pdbx_seq_one_letter_code
_entity_poly.pdbx_strand_id
1 'polypeptide(L)' 'MSEVQDFYLRQVALSAKAASDSGLANQRDKYLRSQAAWQALADRAGKTAAAKAANDAQKLADADAGRDEPHDAADFLI' A
#
# COMPACT_ATOMS: atom_id res chain seq x y z
N MET A 1 -4.43 0.12 -5.67
CA MET A 1 -3.31 1.04 -5.41
C MET A 1 -3.89 2.26 -4.68
N SER A 2 -3.19 2.88 -3.73
CA SER A 2 -3.75 4.03 -2.98
C SER A 2 -3.44 5.36 -3.66
N GLU A 3 -4.30 6.38 -3.50
CA GLU A 3 -4.08 7.72 -4.10
C GLU A 3 -2.73 8.34 -3.70
N VAL A 4 -2.30 8.10 -2.46
CA VAL A 4 -1.00 8.55 -1.94
C VAL A 4 0.16 7.83 -2.63
N GLN A 5 0.03 6.52 -2.85
CA GLN A 5 1.02 5.75 -3.62
C GLN A 5 1.11 6.26 -5.06
N ASP A 6 -0.02 6.52 -5.71
CA ASP A 6 -0.08 7.03 -7.09
C ASP A 6 0.52 8.44 -7.21
N PHE A 7 0.33 9.29 -6.20
CA PHE A 7 1.01 10.58 -6.13
C PHE A 7 2.53 10.42 -6.08
N TYR A 8 3.05 9.54 -5.21
CA TYR A 8 4.50 9.33 -5.12
C TYR A 8 5.08 8.74 -6.41
N LEU A 9 4.38 7.80 -7.06
CA LEU A 9 4.82 7.24 -8.36
C LEU A 9 4.89 8.31 -9.46
N ARG A 10 3.98 9.29 -9.46
CA ARG A 10 4.08 10.45 -10.37
C ARG A 10 5.33 11.29 -10.07
N GLN A 11 5.69 11.50 -8.81
CA GLN A 11 6.91 12.20 -8.43
C GLN A 11 8.19 11.44 -8.82
N VAL A 12 8.16 10.10 -8.76
CA VAL A 12 9.23 9.24 -9.29
C VAL A 12 9.42 9.50 -10.79
N ALA A 13 8.34 9.45 -11.57
CA ALA A 13 8.39 9.66 -13.02
C ALA A 13 8.89 11.07 -13.38
N LEU A 14 8.41 12.10 -12.67
CA LEU A 14 8.87 13.49 -12.85
C LEU A 14 10.36 13.66 -12.54
N SER A 15 10.82 13.08 -11.43
CA SER A 15 12.24 13.13 -11.04
C SER A 15 13.12 12.39 -12.05
N ALA A 16 12.68 11.22 -12.52
CA ALA A 16 13.38 10.45 -13.55
C ALA A 16 13.52 11.26 -14.86
N LYS A 17 12.43 11.89 -15.30
CA LYS A 17 12.45 12.75 -16.48
C LYS A 17 13.41 13.93 -16.31
N ALA A 18 13.36 14.62 -15.16
CA ALA A 18 14.25 15.73 -14.88
C ALA A 18 15.73 15.32 -14.82
N ALA A 19 16.04 14.11 -14.34
CA ALA A 19 17.39 13.55 -14.36
C ALA A 19 17.88 13.32 -15.80
N SER A 20 17.04 12.74 -16.65
CA SER A 20 17.35 12.47 -18.07
C SER A 20 17.52 13.76 -18.89
N ASP A 21 16.70 14.77 -18.61
CA ASP A 21 16.75 16.07 -19.31
C ASP A 21 17.92 16.95 -18.81
N SER A 22 18.61 16.57 -17.73
CA SER A 22 19.65 17.39 -17.13
C SER A 22 20.99 17.25 -17.85
N GLY A 23 21.51 18.36 -18.37
CA GLY A 23 22.87 18.43 -18.95
C GLY A 23 24.01 18.55 -17.93
N LEU A 24 23.70 18.73 -16.63
CA LEU A 24 24.71 18.89 -15.57
C LEU A 24 24.68 17.71 -14.62
N ALA A 25 25.85 17.13 -14.34
CA ALA A 25 25.96 15.94 -13.50
C ALA A 25 25.39 16.17 -12.08
N ASN A 26 25.68 17.32 -11.46
CA ASN A 26 25.20 17.65 -10.12
C ASN A 26 23.66 17.71 -10.01
N GLN A 27 22.99 18.21 -11.06
CA GLN A 27 21.54 18.33 -11.12
C GLN A 27 20.91 16.97 -11.40
N ARG A 28 21.50 16.18 -12.29
CA ARG A 28 21.11 14.78 -12.51
C ARG A 28 21.18 13.97 -11.21
N ASP A 29 22.27 14.07 -10.45
CA ASP A 29 22.43 13.34 -9.18
C ASP A 29 21.41 13.79 -8.12
N LYS A 30 21.07 15.09 -8.09
CA LYS A 30 19.99 15.60 -7.23
C LYS A 30 18.65 14.96 -7.60
N TYR A 31 18.31 14.90 -8.89
CA TYR A 31 17.06 14.32 -9.35
C TYR A 31 17.00 12.80 -9.14
N LEU A 32 18.10 12.07 -9.31
CA LEU A 32 18.18 10.64 -9.00
C LEU A 32 17.97 10.37 -7.51
N ARG A 33 18.54 11.18 -6.62
CA ARG A 33 18.28 11.07 -5.17
C ARG A 33 16.82 11.36 -4.83
N SER A 34 16.22 12.37 -5.46
CA SER A 34 14.79 12.66 -5.34
C SER A 34 13.94 11.48 -5.81
N GLN A 35 14.25 10.91 -6.97
CA GLN A 35 13.56 9.73 -7.52
C GLN A 35 13.59 8.57 -6.53
N ALA A 36 14.77 8.25 -5.97
CA ALA A 36 14.92 7.17 -5.00
C ALA A 36 14.10 7.42 -3.72
N ALA A 37 14.08 8.67 -3.22
CA ALA A 37 13.29 9.03 -2.05
C ALA A 37 11.78 8.87 -2.30
N TRP A 38 11.28 9.31 -3.46
CA TRP A 38 9.88 9.15 -3.83
C TRP A 38 9.50 7.68 -4.02
N GLN A 39 10.39 6.87 -4.61
CA GLN A 39 10.15 5.44 -4.77
C GLN A 39 10.00 4.75 -3.41
N ALA A 40 10.89 5.05 -2.46
CA ALA A 40 10.82 4.49 -1.12
C ALA A 40 9.51 4.87 -0.40
N LEU A 41 8.99 6.08 -0.61
CA LEU A 41 7.69 6.50 -0.08
C LEU A 41 6.52 5.76 -0.77
N ALA A 42 6.57 5.59 -2.09
CA ALA A 42 5.57 4.83 -2.84
C ALA A 42 5.50 3.37 -2.38
N ASP A 43 6.65 2.74 -2.18
CA ASP A 43 6.76 1.35 -1.72
C ASP A 43 6.18 1.20 -0.31
N ARG A 44 6.48 2.14 0.60
CA ARG A 44 5.90 2.17 1.95
C ARG A 44 4.38 2.34 1.91
N ALA A 45 3.88 3.28 1.11
CA ALA A 45 2.44 3.51 0.95
C ALA A 45 1.74 2.25 0.41
N GLY A 46 2.35 1.57 -0.56
CA GLY A 46 1.86 0.29 -1.10
C GLY A 46 1.79 -0.81 -0.05
N LYS A 47 2.86 -0.97 0.75
CA LYS A 47 2.90 -1.96 1.85
C LYS A 47 1.82 -1.69 2.89
N THR A 48 1.64 -0.44 3.31
CA THR A 48 0.60 -0.06 4.28
C THR A 48 -0.80 -0.33 3.73
N ALA A 49 -1.07 0.02 2.47
CA ALA A 49 -2.36 -0.23 1.83
C ALA A 49 -2.66 -1.73 1.72
N ALA A 50 -1.67 -2.53 1.32
CA ALA A 50 -1.79 -3.99 1.24
C ALA A 50 -2.03 -4.62 2.61
N ALA A 51 -1.30 -4.19 3.64
CA ALA A 51 -1.49 -4.66 5.01
C ALA A 51 -2.89 -4.34 5.53
N LYS A 52 -3.40 -3.12 5.27
CA LYS A 52 -4.78 -2.76 5.63
C LYS A 52 -5.80 -3.68 4.95
N ALA A 53 -5.68 -3.86 3.63
CA ALA A 53 -6.59 -4.72 2.87
C ALA A 53 -6.59 -6.18 3.40
N ALA A 54 -5.42 -6.71 3.75
CA ALA A 54 -5.30 -8.04 4.34
C ALA A 54 -5.99 -8.14 5.71
N ASN A 55 -5.81 -7.14 6.59
CA ASN A 55 -6.47 -7.10 7.89
C ASN A 55 -8.00 -6.99 7.77
N ASP A 56 -8.49 -6.16 6.84
CA ASP A 56 -9.93 -6.00 6.61
C ASP A 56 -10.54 -7.30 6.05
N ALA A 57 -9.84 -7.99 5.15
CA ALA A 57 -10.26 -9.30 4.64
C ALA A 57 -10.28 -10.38 5.75
N GLN A 58 -9.28 -10.39 6.64
CA GLN A 58 -9.25 -11.33 7.76
C GLN A 58 -10.43 -11.10 8.71
N LYS A 59 -10.72 -9.84 9.06
CA LYS A 59 -11.85 -9.50 9.93
C LYS A 59 -13.19 -9.92 9.32
N LEU A 60 -13.36 -9.78 8.00
CA LEU A 60 -14.56 -10.23 7.31
C LEU A 60 -14.70 -11.75 7.33
N ALA A 61 -13.59 -12.49 7.14
CA ALA A 61 -13.58 -13.94 7.24
C ALA A 61 -13.88 -14.43 8.66
N ASP A 62 -13.29 -13.80 9.69
CA ASP A 62 -13.55 -14.14 11.10
C ASP A 62 -15.02 -13.84 11.49
N ALA A 63 -15.60 -12.76 10.95
CA ALA A 63 -17.00 -12.39 11.19
C ALA A 63 -18.03 -13.27 10.45
N ASP A 64 -17.61 -13.93 9.36
CA ASP A 64 -18.39 -14.94 8.65
C ASP A 64 -18.35 -16.27 9.43
N ALA A 65 -17.15 -16.69 9.85
CA ALA A 65 -16.95 -17.91 10.63
C ALA A 65 -17.66 -17.89 12.00
N GLY A 66 -17.72 -16.73 12.67
CA GLY A 66 -18.47 -16.58 13.92
C GLY A 66 -20.00 -16.58 13.78
N ARG A 67 -20.51 -16.52 12.54
CA ARG A 67 -21.96 -16.55 12.25
C ARG A 67 -22.48 -17.98 12.01
N ASP A 68 -21.58 -18.92 11.78
CA ASP A 68 -21.87 -20.34 11.51
C ASP A 68 -21.80 -21.23 12.77
N GLU A 69 -21.59 -20.68 13.97
CA GLU A 69 -21.76 -21.45 15.21
C GLU A 69 -23.26 -21.79 15.43
N PRO A 70 -23.67 -23.08 15.40
CA PRO A 70 -25.05 -23.46 15.62
C PRO A 70 -25.40 -23.27 17.09
N HIS A 71 -26.21 -22.26 17.38
CA HIS A 71 -26.73 -21.96 18.72
C HIS A 71 -27.73 -23.02 19.27
N ASP A 72 -27.96 -24.13 18.55
CA ASP A 72 -29.16 -24.96 18.72
C ASP A 72 -28.89 -26.43 19.13
N ALA A 73 -27.86 -26.66 19.95
CA ALA A 73 -27.61 -27.98 20.54
C ALA A 73 -27.82 -28.04 22.07
N ALA A 74 -28.23 -26.92 22.70
CA ALA A 74 -28.35 -26.82 24.15
C ALA A 74 -29.79 -26.83 24.70
N ASP A 75 -30.82 -27.02 23.87
CA ASP A 75 -32.23 -26.94 24.30
C ASP A 75 -32.96 -28.29 24.36
N PHE A 76 -32.23 -29.43 24.38
CA PHE A 76 -32.83 -30.77 24.38
C PHE A 76 -32.70 -31.55 25.70
N LEU A 77 -32.72 -30.86 26.85
CA LEU A 77 -32.68 -31.55 28.14
C LEU A 77 -33.44 -30.82 29.25
N ILE A 78 -34.77 -30.71 29.11
CA ILE A 78 -35.72 -30.63 30.23
C ILE A 78 -36.93 -31.53 29.92
#